data_AF-A0A7C4RG09-F1
#
_entry.id   AF-A0A7C4RG09-F1
#
_cell.length_a   1.000
_cell.length_b   1.000
_cell.length_c   1.000
_cell.angle_alpha   90.00
_cell.angle_beta   90.00
_cell.angle_gamma   90.00
#
_symmetry.space_group_name_H-M   'P 1'
#
loop_
_entity.id
_entity.type
_entity.pdbx_description
1 polymer ?
#
loop_
_entity_poly.entity_id
_entity_poly.type
_entity_poly.pdbx_seq_one_letter_code
_entity_poly.pdbx_strand_id
1 'polypeptide(L)'
;MISDGLAKNEIRIQYSGFIIFAAKLVSVATGLAFQYMIARSTNPQEYGVWFNVNDVLAYFTILAGIMPFWAMRFVARNEKGAAKTGVLANLAISMAATLIYLPLLP
;
A
#
# COMPACT_ATOMS: atom_id res chain seq x y z
N MET A 1 -5.99 45.31 -16.25
CA MET A 1 -5.81 45.47 -14.79
C MET A 1 -6.76 44.45 -14.16
N ILE A 2 -6.39 43.29 -13.64
CA ILE A 2 -5.17 42.86 -12.94
C ILE A 2 -4.95 41.36 -13.23
N SER A 3 -3.70 41.05 -13.59
CA SER A 3 -2.91 39.82 -13.39
C SER A 3 -3.52 38.44 -13.68
N ASP A 4 -2.93 37.82 -14.69
CA ASP A 4 -2.48 36.42 -14.73
C ASP A 4 -2.22 35.82 -13.32
N GLY A 5 -2.66 34.58 -13.10
CA GLY A 5 -2.37 33.91 -11.83
C GLY A 5 -2.90 32.49 -11.61
N LEU A 6 -3.45 31.80 -12.61
CA LEU A 6 -3.74 30.37 -12.48
C LEU A 6 -3.14 29.66 -13.68
N ALA A 7 -1.82 29.44 -13.63
CA ALA A 7 -1.20 28.36 -14.37
C ALA A 7 -1.88 27.07 -13.91
N LYS A 8 -2.96 26.70 -14.62
CA LYS A 8 -3.62 25.42 -14.50
C LYS A 8 -2.59 24.41 -14.97
N ASN A 9 -1.77 23.95 -14.03
CA ASN A 9 -0.75 22.95 -14.28
C ASN A 9 -1.49 21.74 -14.84
N GLU A 10 -1.41 21.54 -16.16
CA GLU A 10 -2.15 20.48 -16.82
C GLU A 10 -1.62 19.16 -16.27
N ILE A 11 -2.37 18.55 -15.34
CA ILE A 11 -2.04 17.23 -14.83
C ILE A 11 -2.15 16.29 -16.03
N ARG A 12 -1.00 15.92 -16.59
CA ARG A 12 -0.90 14.96 -17.69
C ARG A 12 -1.21 13.57 -17.13
N ILE A 13 -2.50 13.24 -17.07
CA ILE A 13 -3.01 11.99 -16.49
C ILE A 13 -2.30 10.75 -17.10
N GLN A 14 -1.99 10.81 -18.40
CA GLN A 14 -1.23 9.77 -19.10
C GLN A 14 0.19 9.56 -18.52
N TYR A 15 0.89 10.66 -18.21
CA TYR A 15 2.23 10.61 -17.63
C TYR A 15 2.21 10.07 -16.20
N SER A 16 1.25 10.51 -15.39
CA SER A 16 1.05 9.98 -14.03
C SER A 16 0.74 8.48 -14.04
N GLY A 17 -0.09 8.02 -14.98
CA GLY A 17 -0.37 6.59 -15.17
C GLY A 17 0.87 5.79 -15.52
N PHE A 18 1.70 6.30 -16.44
CA PHE A 18 2.95 5.65 -16.83
C PHE A 18 3.94 5.54 -15.66
N ILE A 19 4.10 6.61 -14.86
CA ILE A 19 4.96 6.58 -13.67
C ILE A 19 4.47 5.51 -12.67
N ILE A 20 3.16 5.46 -12.39
CA ILE A 20 2.60 4.47 -11.45
C ILE A 20 2.84 3.06 -11.98
N PHE A 21 2.62 2.84 -13.27
CA PHE A 21 2.87 1.55 -13.89
C PHE A 21 4.35 1.13 -13.80
N ALA A 22 5.29 2.03 -14.14
CA ALA A 22 6.72 1.76 -14.02
C ALA A 22 7.13 1.47 -12.57
N ALA A 23 6.61 2.22 -11.60
CA ALA A 23 6.86 1.96 -10.18
C ALA A 23 6.33 0.59 -9.72
N LYS A 24 5.19 0.16 -10.26
CA LYS A 24 4.64 -1.18 -10.01
C LYS A 24 5.48 -2.28 -10.63
N LEU A 25 6.01 -2.10 -11.84
CA LEU A 25 6.95 -3.04 -12.45
C LEU A 25 8.22 -3.20 -11.60
N VAL A 26 8.79 -2.09 -11.12
CA VAL A 26 9.95 -2.13 -10.22
C VAL A 26 9.63 -2.87 -8.93
N SER A 27 8.44 -2.64 -8.36
CA SER A 27 7.99 -3.32 -7.14
C SER A 27 7.84 -4.84 -7.34
N VAL A 28 7.35 -5.28 -8.51
CA VAL A 28 7.28 -6.71 -8.85
C VAL A 28 8.70 -7.30 -8.99
N ALA A 29 9.59 -6.60 -9.70
CA ALA A 29 10.97 -7.06 -9.89
C ALA A 29 11.72 -7.20 -8.55
N THR A 30 11.60 -6.21 -7.65
CA THR A 30 12.22 -6.29 -6.32
C THR A 30 11.58 -7.36 -5.46
N GLY A 31 10.26 -7.56 -5.54
CA GLY A 31 9.56 -8.65 -4.85
C GLY A 31 10.05 -10.04 -5.28
N LEU A 32 10.23 -10.26 -6.59
CA LEU A 32 10.78 -11.51 -7.11
C LEU A 32 12.24 -11.72 -6.71
N ALA A 33 13.07 -10.67 -6.78
CA ALA A 33 14.46 -10.74 -6.34
C ALA A 33 14.58 -11.08 -4.85
N PHE A 34 13.72 -10.47 -4.01
CA PHE A 34 13.64 -10.78 -2.59
C PHE A 34 13.20 -12.23 -2.34
N GLN A 35 12.18 -12.70 -3.06
CA GLN A 35 11.72 -14.09 -2.92
C GLN A 35 12.79 -15.11 -3.32
N TYR A 36 13.56 -14.81 -4.38
CA TYR A 36 14.71 -15.62 -4.78
C TYR A 36 15.81 -15.61 -3.72
N MET A 37 16.11 -14.45 -3.12
CA MET A 37 17.09 -14.33 -2.05
C MET A 37 16.70 -15.20 -0.84
N ILE A 38 15.44 -15.13 -0.39
CA ILE A 38 14.94 -15.97 0.70
C ILE A 38 15.07 -17.45 0.36
N ALA A 39 14.65 -17.87 -0.84
CA ALA A 39 14.74 -19.26 -1.28
C ALA A 39 16.19 -19.79 -1.30
N ARG A 40 17.19 -18.93 -1.48
CA ARG A 40 18.61 -19.31 -1.47
C ARG A 40 19.24 -19.23 -0.08
N SER A 41 18.68 -18.45 0.84
CA SER A 41 19.24 -18.26 2.19
C SER A 41 18.65 -19.20 3.25
N THR A 42 17.48 -19.79 3.01
CA THR A 42 16.79 -20.65 3.99
C THR A 42 16.88 -22.13 3.65
N ASN A 43 16.79 -23.00 4.66
CA ASN A 43 16.56 -24.42 4.44
C ASN A 43 15.09 -24.71 4.03
N PRO A 44 14.73 -25.92 3.53
CA PRO A 44 13.38 -26.21 3.08
C PRO A 44 12.29 -26.03 4.15
N GLN A 45 12.60 -26.33 5.41
CA GLN A 45 11.66 -26.20 6.53
C GLN A 45 11.38 -24.74 6.84
N GLU A 46 12.42 -23.91 6.97
CA GLU A 46 12.33 -22.46 7.15
C GLU A 46 11.61 -21.78 5.99
N TYR A 47 11.88 -22.23 4.76
CA TYR A 47 11.18 -21.73 3.58
C TYR A 47 9.68 -22.02 3.62
N GLY A 48 9.30 -23.20 4.11
CA GLY A 48 7.90 -23.57 4.33
C GLY A 48 7.21 -22.69 5.38
N VAL A 49 7.88 -22.43 6.51
CA VAL A 49 7.38 -21.52 7.55
C VAL A 49 7.24 -20.10 7.00
N TRP A 50 8.24 -19.61 6.24
CA TRP A 50 8.19 -18.29 5.60
C TRP A 50 6.95 -18.14 4.72
N PHE A 51 6.64 -19.13 3.89
CA PHE A 51 5.43 -19.12 3.06
C PHE A 51 4.15 -19.13 3.89
N ASN A 52 4.09 -19.97 4.92
CA ASN A 52 2.91 -20.05 5.80
C ASN A 52 2.63 -18.69 6.47
N VAL A 53 3.67 -18.03 6.98
CA VAL A 53 3.57 -16.68 7.55
C VAL A 53 3.04 -15.67 6.53
N ASN A 54 3.56 -15.70 5.29
CA ASN A 54 3.11 -14.79 4.24
C ASN A 54 1.67 -15.08 3.78
N ASP A 55 1.25 -16.34 3.74
CA ASP A 55 -0.14 -16.73 3.41
C ASP A 55 -1.11 -16.16 4.45
N VAL A 56 -0.80 -16.32 5.74
CA VAL A 56 -1.61 -15.73 6.82
C VAL A 56 -1.61 -14.21 6.72
N LEU A 57 -0.45 -13.58 6.48
CA LEU A 57 -0.35 -12.13 6.31
C LEU A 57 -1.23 -11.60 5.16
N ALA A 58 -1.34 -12.35 4.06
CA ALA A 58 -2.17 -11.96 2.92
C ALA A 58 -3.65 -11.82 3.31
N TYR A 59 -4.17 -12.70 4.16
CA TYR A 59 -5.55 -12.60 4.67
C TYR A 59 -5.77 -11.35 5.54
N PHE A 60 -4.78 -10.96 6.36
CA PHE A 60 -4.87 -9.75 7.18
C PHE A 60 -4.76 -8.46 6.37
N THR A 61 -4.11 -8.51 5.21
CA THR A 61 -3.82 -7.33 4.39
C THR A 61 -4.75 -7.17 3.18
N ILE A 62 -5.63 -8.15 2.90
CA ILE A 62 -6.55 -8.09 1.75
C ILE A 62 -7.45 -6.84 1.74
N LEU A 63 -7.82 -6.34 2.92
CA LEU A 63 -8.63 -5.13 3.08
C LEU A 63 -7.81 -3.85 3.31
N ALA A 64 -6.47 -3.91 3.28
CA ALA A 64 -5.62 -2.74 3.58
C ALA A 64 -5.85 -1.55 2.62
N GLY A 65 -6.34 -1.82 1.40
CA GLY A 65 -6.67 -0.79 0.42
C GLY A 65 -8.00 -0.06 0.66
N ILE A 66 -8.86 -0.56 1.56
CA ILE A 66 -10.24 -0.06 1.67
C ILE A 66 -10.29 1.37 2.22
N MET A 67 -9.52 1.67 3.26
CA MET A 67 -9.49 3.00 3.87
C MET A 67 -8.83 4.04 2.96
N PRO A 68 -7.65 3.79 2.37
CA PRO A 68 -7.05 4.71 1.39
C PRO A 68 -7.97 5.04 0.22
N PHE A 69 -8.75 4.07 -0.29
CA PHE A 69 -9.69 4.29 -1.38
C PHE A 69 -10.75 5.34 -1.03
N TRP A 70 -11.43 5.19 0.12
CA TRP A 70 -12.45 6.14 0.55
C TRP A 70 -11.85 7.48 0.98
N ALA A 71 -10.69 7.46 1.65
CA ALA A 71 -10.00 8.68 2.05
C ALA A 71 -9.66 9.55 0.83
N MET A 72 -9.06 8.97 -0.22
CA MET A 72 -8.75 9.71 -1.46
C MET A 72 -10.01 10.23 -2.15
N ARG A 73 -11.10 9.46 -2.14
CA ARG A 73 -12.39 9.90 -2.71
C ARG A 73 -12.96 11.11 -1.98
N PHE A 74 -12.90 11.16 -0.66
CA PHE A 74 -13.40 12.29 0.13
C PHE A 74 -12.48 13.52 0.01
N VAL A 75 -11.17 13.30 -0.02
CA VAL A 75 -10.19 14.38 -0.29
C VAL A 75 -10.45 15.01 -1.66
N ALA A 76 -10.68 14.21 -2.70
CA ALA A 76 -11.01 14.72 -4.03
C ALA A 76 -12.35 15.50 -4.08
N ARG A 77 -13.24 15.29 -3.10
CA ARG A 77 -14.52 16.01 -2.94
C ARG A 77 -14.41 17.24 -2.03
N ASN A 78 -13.21 17.64 -1.62
CA ASN A 78 -12.95 18.74 -0.69
C ASN A 78 -13.61 18.58 0.69
N GLU A 79 -13.81 17.34 1.14
CA GLU A 79 -14.31 17.07 2.49
C GLU A 79 -13.25 17.42 3.55
N LYS A 80 -13.62 18.33 4.47
CA LYS A 80 -12.69 18.85 5.48
C LYS A 80 -12.26 17.73 6.43
N GLY A 81 -10.94 17.62 6.64
CA GLY A 81 -10.38 16.63 7.56
C GLY A 81 -10.35 15.19 7.03
N ALA A 82 -10.83 14.92 5.82
CA ALA A 82 -10.88 13.57 5.24
C ALA A 82 -9.51 12.87 5.21
N ALA A 83 -8.44 13.60 4.87
CA ALA A 83 -7.08 13.05 4.88
C ALA A 83 -6.64 12.62 6.29
N LYS A 84 -6.82 13.50 7.29
CA LYS A 84 -6.42 13.23 8.68
C LYS A 84 -7.21 12.06 9.26
N THR A 85 -8.53 12.07 9.11
CA THR A 85 -9.40 11.00 9.60
C THR A 85 -9.12 9.68 8.88
N GLY A 86 -8.92 9.71 7.55
CA GLY A 86 -8.58 8.52 6.77
C GLY A 86 -7.28 7.84 7.23
N VAL A 87 -6.23 8.64 7.48
CA VAL A 87 -4.95 8.11 8.00
C VAL A 87 -5.11 7.55 9.41
N LEU A 88 -5.77 8.28 10.32
CA LEU A 88 -5.98 7.82 11.70
C LEU A 88 -6.82 6.56 11.77
N ALA A 89 -7.91 6.48 11.00
CA ALA A 89 -8.77 5.30 10.96
C ALA A 89 -8.04 4.10 10.35
N ASN A 90 -7.27 4.30 9.28
CA ASN A 90 -6.44 3.24 8.72
C ASN A 90 -5.42 2.73 9.75
N LEU A 91 -4.74 3.66 10.45
CA LEU A 91 -3.75 3.31 11.47
C LEU A 91 -4.37 2.54 12.65
N ALA A 92 -5.55 2.95 13.12
CA ALA A 92 -6.26 2.25 14.18
C ALA A 92 -6.62 0.81 13.80
N ILE A 93 -7.16 0.62 12.58
CA ILE A 93 -7.51 -0.72 12.06
C ILE A 93 -6.25 -1.56 11.87
N SER A 94 -5.20 -1.00 11.26
CA SER A 94 -3.92 -1.70 11.08
C SER A 94 -3.29 -2.09 12.41
N MET A 95 -3.36 -1.24 13.44
CA MET A 95 -2.85 -1.54 14.77
C MET A 95 -3.62 -2.70 15.41
N ALA A 96 -4.95 -2.67 15.35
CA ALA A 96 -5.78 -3.77 15.85
C ALA A 96 -5.49 -5.09 15.10
N ALA A 97 -5.41 -5.05 13.77
CA ALA A 97 -5.06 -6.21 12.95
C ALA A 97 -3.67 -6.78 13.30
N THR A 98 -2.68 -5.90 13.52
CA THR A 98 -1.32 -6.29 13.91
C THR A 98 -1.30 -6.98 15.28
N LEU A 99 -2.05 -6.44 16.26
CA LEU A 99 -2.16 -7.04 17.60
C LEU A 99 -2.81 -8.42 17.58
N ILE A 100 -3.69 -8.70 16.62
CA ILE A 100 -4.31 -10.01 16.42
C ILE A 100 -3.38 -10.95 15.64
N TYR A 101 -2.64 -10.42 14.66
CA TYR A 101 -1.74 -11.21 13.82
C TYR A 101 -0.53 -11.76 14.59
N LEU A 102 0.12 -10.93 15.42
CA LEU A 102 1.36 -11.32 16.11
C LEU A 102 1.25 -12.60 16.96
N PRO A 103 0.17 -12.82 17.75
CA PRO A 103 0.00 -14.05 18.52
C PRO A 103 -0.37 -15.29 17.68
N LEU A 104 -0.82 -15.10 16.43
CA LEU A 104 -1.19 -16.20 15.53
C LEU A 104 -0.01 -16.73 14.72
N LEU A 105 1.14 -16.05 14.80
CA LEU A 105 2.36 -16.50 14.14
C LEU A 105 2.85 -17.83 14.76
N PRO A 106 3.21 -18.82 13.94
CA PRO A 106 3.78 -20.10 14.39
C PRO A 106 5.20 -19.95 14.95
#